data_AF-A0A8H5VP76-F1
#
_entry.id   AF-A0A8H5VP76-F1
#
_cell.length_a   1.000
_cell.length_b   1.000
_cell.length_c   1.000
_cell.angle_alpha   90.00
_cell.angle_beta   90.00
_cell.angle_gamma   90.00
#
_symmetry.space_group_name_H-M   'P 1'
#
loop_
_entity.id
_entity.type
_entity.pdbx_description
1 polymer ?
#
loop_
_entity_poly.entity_id
_entity_poly.type
_entity_poly.pdbx_seq_one_letter_code
_entity_poly.pdbx_strand_id
1 'polypeptide(L)'
;MAIPWDSIRSLLIFFGPILLPKAISYYRSVKASSQARHAPIIPVPPKVRVALALLAFLIISYILKTLPPFAPENLFLATQSRLQIPVDVLFNRVAVGRPDNVLTKQDEALRGRFVNLESRLLYLQFGPEVLANCPFCTSEEPKTFFYYALPQLLWPHIANLFAIAFVTSPTFTGRAGSQWRPKATMAAMTITALDIYFVNSYNYQANARALRLSEVDFFYWTARVARLVTLAAFDAALGWLLYLSATNRAFVEPPSPVERIEATSRALLIVKSKLSALGIVKNTALRDEDLRSRSHAYWSHEVRLMGEVMEEREVVEGVNDALTNRIDVATITRDAEGYAQNVLHSLRGETAEDDSI
;
A
#
# COMPACT_ATOMS: atom_id res chain seq x y z
N MET A 1 -15.60 -26.24 10.60
CA MET A 1 -14.18 -26.54 10.28
C MET A 1 -13.37 -25.27 10.50
N ALA A 2 -12.93 -25.01 11.73
CA ALA A 2 -11.74 -24.20 11.93
C ALA A 2 -10.57 -24.96 11.30
N ILE A 3 -9.74 -24.33 10.46
CA ILE A 3 -8.51 -24.96 9.99
C ILE A 3 -7.69 -25.25 11.25
N PRO A 4 -7.47 -26.53 11.62
CA PRO A 4 -6.78 -26.82 12.87
C PRO A 4 -5.37 -26.26 12.77
N TRP A 5 -4.86 -25.72 13.87
CA TRP A 5 -3.51 -25.17 13.96
C TRP A 5 -2.47 -26.16 13.42
N ASP A 6 -2.70 -27.45 13.61
CA ASP A 6 -1.86 -28.53 13.08
C ASP A 6 -1.81 -28.58 11.55
N SER A 7 -2.90 -28.25 10.85
CA SER A 7 -2.90 -28.13 9.39
C SER A 7 -2.09 -26.92 8.92
N ILE A 8 -2.23 -25.77 9.60
CA ILE A 8 -1.44 -24.56 9.29
C ILE A 8 0.04 -24.81 9.55
N ARG A 9 0.35 -25.43 10.70
CA ARG A 9 1.70 -25.83 11.08
C ARG A 9 2.31 -26.81 10.08
N SER A 10 1.55 -27.80 9.63
CA SER A 10 2.00 -28.77 8.63
C SER A 10 2.28 -28.09 7.29
N LEU A 11 1.41 -27.17 6.86
CA LEU A 11 1.61 -26.40 5.63
C LEU A 11 2.85 -25.49 5.73
N LEU A 12 3.05 -24.83 6.87
CA LEU A 12 4.22 -23.98 7.12
C LEU A 12 5.52 -24.79 7.20
N ILE A 13 5.51 -25.96 7.83
CA ILE A 13 6.70 -26.82 7.91
C ILE A 13 7.05 -27.38 6.53
N PHE A 14 6.05 -27.76 5.73
CA PHE A 14 6.27 -28.35 4.42
C PHE A 14 6.66 -27.31 3.35
N PHE A 15 5.90 -26.22 3.25
CA PHE A 15 6.12 -25.20 2.23
C PHE A 15 7.06 -24.08 2.69
N GLY A 16 7.22 -23.85 3.99
CA GLY A 16 8.09 -22.80 4.53
C GLY A 16 9.53 -22.87 4.02
N PRO A 17 10.21 -24.04 4.06
CA PRO A 17 11.57 -24.20 3.53
C PRO A 17 11.70 -23.91 2.03
N ILE A 18 10.61 -24.01 1.26
CA ILE A 18 10.63 -23.78 -0.20
C ILE A 18 10.22 -22.33 -0.54
N LEU A 19 9.19 -21.82 0.13
CA LEU A 19 8.62 -20.49 -0.14
C LEU A 19 9.46 -19.38 0.50
N LEU A 20 9.99 -19.58 1.71
CA LEU A 20 10.72 -18.54 2.43
C LEU A 20 12.00 -18.12 1.69
N PRO A 21 12.87 -19.04 1.20
CA PRO A 21 14.07 -18.63 0.46
C PRO A 21 13.72 -17.93 -0.86
N LYS A 22 12.64 -18.35 -1.54
CA LYS A 22 12.17 -17.70 -2.77
C LYS A 22 11.64 -16.29 -2.50
N ALA A 23 10.88 -16.10 -1.43
CA ALA A 23 10.38 -14.79 -1.02
C ALA A 23 11.54 -13.85 -0.64
N ILE A 24 12.53 -14.35 0.11
CA ILE A 24 13.73 -13.59 0.48
C ILE A 24 14.55 -13.24 -0.78
N SER A 25 14.76 -14.20 -1.68
CA SER A 25 15.49 -13.99 -2.95
C SER A 25 14.79 -12.94 -3.81
N TYR A 26 13.47 -13.03 -3.95
CA TYR A 26 12.66 -12.04 -4.66
C TYR A 26 12.74 -10.64 -4.03
N TYR A 27 12.64 -10.54 -2.70
CA TYR A 27 12.82 -9.25 -2.02
C TYR A 27 14.23 -8.67 -2.24
N ARG A 28 15.27 -9.52 -2.14
CA ARG A 28 16.66 -9.11 -2.40
C ARG A 28 16.85 -8.64 -3.85
N SER A 29 16.28 -9.34 -4.84
CA SER A 29 16.40 -8.95 -6.24
C SER A 29 15.68 -7.64 -6.55
N VAL A 30 14.49 -7.43 -5.96
CA VAL A 30 13.76 -6.16 -6.07
C VAL A 30 14.53 -5.01 -5.40
N LYS A 31 15.06 -5.23 -4.19
CA LYS A 31 15.87 -4.22 -3.48
C LYS A 31 17.15 -3.88 -4.25
N ALA A 32 17.85 -4.89 -4.77
CA ALA A 32 19.04 -4.71 -5.60
C ALA A 32 18.71 -3.94 -6.89
N SER A 33 17.57 -4.21 -7.52
CA SER A 33 17.11 -3.45 -8.69
C SER A 33 16.83 -1.98 -8.35
N SER A 34 16.28 -1.70 -7.17
CA SER A 34 16.09 -0.33 -6.67
C SER A 34 17.41 0.41 -6.49
N GLN A 35 18.41 -0.27 -5.91
CA GLN A 35 19.77 0.28 -5.71
C GLN A 35 20.49 0.51 -7.04
N ALA A 36 20.41 -0.44 -7.97
CA ALA A 36 20.99 -0.32 -9.32
C ALA A 36 20.40 0.87 -10.10
N ARG A 37 19.16 1.27 -9.80
CA ARG A 37 18.48 2.41 -10.43
C ARG A 37 18.86 3.77 -9.82
N HIS A 38 19.77 3.81 -8.84
CA HIS A 38 20.25 5.05 -8.19
C HIS A 38 19.13 5.95 -7.66
N ALA A 39 17.97 5.37 -7.31
CA ALA A 39 16.85 6.14 -6.78
C ALA A 39 17.19 6.58 -5.33
N PRO A 40 17.18 7.89 -5.02
CA PRO A 40 17.46 8.35 -3.67
C PRO A 40 16.34 7.90 -2.73
N ILE A 41 16.71 7.49 -1.52
CA ILE A 41 15.74 7.21 -0.45
C ILE A 41 15.13 8.54 -0.03
N ILE A 42 13.81 8.65 -0.15
CA ILE A 42 13.06 9.87 0.18
C ILE A 42 12.21 9.66 1.43
N PRO A 43 11.94 10.73 2.21
CA PRO A 43 10.96 10.67 3.29
C PRO A 43 9.56 10.40 2.72
N VAL A 44 8.66 9.87 3.55
CA VAL A 44 7.30 9.51 3.12
C VAL A 44 6.56 10.76 2.63
N PRO A 45 6.07 10.79 1.37
CA PRO A 45 5.31 11.91 0.84
C PRO A 45 4.06 12.21 1.70
N PRO A 46 3.66 13.49 1.87
CA PRO A 46 2.53 13.86 2.73
C PRO A 46 1.22 13.12 2.41
N LYS A 47 0.88 12.95 1.12
CA LYS A 47 -0.32 12.23 0.72
C LYS A 47 -0.25 10.73 1.07
N VAL A 48 0.93 10.12 0.94
CA VAL A 48 1.15 8.72 1.33
C VAL A 48 1.06 8.56 2.84
N ARG A 49 1.50 9.55 3.64
CA ARG A 49 1.30 9.52 5.11
C ARG A 49 -0.19 9.44 5.49
N VAL A 50 -1.05 10.21 4.81
CA VAL A 50 -2.51 10.13 5.04
C VAL A 50 -3.05 8.76 4.63
N ALA A 51 -2.58 8.20 3.52
CA ALA A 51 -2.97 6.86 3.07
C ALA A 51 -2.57 5.78 4.08
N LEU A 52 -1.35 5.85 4.62
CA LEU A 52 -0.86 4.94 5.66
C LEU A 52 -1.63 5.13 6.97
N ALA A 53 -1.98 6.36 7.34
CA ALA A 53 -2.79 6.65 8.52
C ALA A 53 -4.21 6.06 8.39
N LEU A 54 -4.82 6.13 7.20
CA LEU A 54 -6.11 5.49 6.92
C LEU A 54 -6.03 3.97 7.07
N LEU A 55 -5.02 3.33 6.48
CA LEU A 55 -4.82 1.88 6.64
C LEU A 55 -4.56 1.51 8.11
N ALA A 56 -3.72 2.27 8.81
CA ALA A 56 -3.47 2.05 10.24
C ALA A 56 -4.76 2.18 11.08
N PHE A 57 -5.60 3.16 10.79
CA PHE A 57 -6.91 3.32 11.43
C PHE A 57 -7.81 2.11 11.17
N LEU A 58 -7.89 1.61 9.92
CA LEU A 58 -8.67 0.42 9.59
C LEU A 58 -8.17 -0.82 10.32
N ILE A 59 -6.86 -1.07 10.29
CA ILE A 59 -6.21 -2.17 11.00
C ILE A 59 -6.58 -2.13 12.50
N ILE A 60 -6.40 -0.98 13.14
CA ILE A 60 -6.76 -0.79 14.55
C ILE A 60 -8.26 -1.04 14.76
N SER A 61 -9.11 -0.51 13.89
CA SER A 61 -10.56 -0.68 14.01
C SER A 61 -11.00 -2.14 13.89
N TYR A 62 -10.39 -2.91 12.98
CA TYR A 62 -10.68 -4.32 12.80
C TYR A 62 -10.19 -5.14 14.00
N ILE A 63 -8.97 -4.89 14.46
CA ILE A 63 -8.41 -5.55 15.65
C ILE A 63 -9.26 -5.23 16.88
N LEU A 64 -9.60 -3.96 17.13
CA LEU A 64 -10.47 -3.58 18.24
C LEU A 64 -11.83 -4.28 18.16
N LYS A 65 -12.43 -4.37 16.97
CA LYS A 65 -13.70 -5.08 16.78
C LYS A 65 -13.61 -6.58 17.03
N THR A 66 -12.43 -7.19 17.09
CA THR A 66 -12.28 -8.60 17.52
C THR A 66 -12.43 -8.80 19.02
N LEU A 67 -12.30 -7.73 19.81
CA LEU A 67 -12.36 -7.83 21.27
C LEU A 67 -13.79 -8.16 21.76
N PRO A 68 -13.93 -8.87 22.89
CA PRO A 68 -15.23 -9.28 23.42
C PRO A 68 -16.29 -8.18 23.56
N PRO A 69 -15.97 -6.93 23.98
CA PRO A 69 -16.97 -5.87 24.12
C PRO A 69 -17.65 -5.46 22.80
N PHE A 70 -17.01 -5.74 21.66
CA PHE A 70 -17.54 -5.40 20.33
C PHE A 70 -18.09 -6.61 19.59
N ALA A 71 -17.99 -7.80 20.18
CA ALA A 71 -18.60 -9.00 19.65
C ALA A 71 -20.04 -9.12 20.20
N PRO A 72 -21.01 -9.55 19.38
CA PRO A 72 -22.33 -9.84 19.90
C PRO A 72 -22.23 -11.00 20.90
N GLU A 73 -23.04 -10.93 21.95
CA GLU A 73 -23.02 -11.93 23.02
C GLU A 73 -23.45 -13.31 22.50
N ASN A 74 -22.82 -14.35 23.04
CA ASN A 74 -23.22 -15.72 22.80
C ASN A 74 -24.03 -16.26 23.99
N LEU A 75 -25.34 -16.42 23.80
CA LEU A 75 -26.26 -16.87 24.86
C LEU A 75 -25.86 -18.20 25.53
N PHE A 76 -25.33 -19.16 24.77
CA PHE A 76 -24.93 -20.47 25.32
C PHE A 76 -23.65 -20.37 26.17
N LEU A 77 -22.69 -19.55 25.75
CA LEU A 77 -21.47 -19.28 26.53
C LEU A 77 -21.77 -18.41 27.76
N ALA A 78 -22.58 -17.37 27.61
CA ALA A 78 -22.93 -16.48 28.71
C ALA A 78 -23.68 -17.20 29.83
N THR A 79 -24.61 -18.10 29.47
CA THR A 79 -25.40 -18.87 30.45
C THR A 79 -24.80 -20.23 30.81
N GLN A 80 -23.63 -20.58 30.25
CA GLN A 80 -23.01 -21.91 30.39
C GLN A 80 -23.97 -23.07 30.13
N SER A 81 -24.81 -22.93 29.09
CA SER A 81 -25.89 -23.86 28.78
C SER A 81 -25.56 -24.74 27.58
N ARG A 82 -25.86 -26.04 27.67
CA ARG A 82 -25.76 -26.98 26.54
C ARG A 82 -26.75 -26.64 25.43
N LEU A 83 -26.47 -27.07 24.20
CA LEU A 83 -27.30 -26.77 23.03
C LEU A 83 -28.72 -27.36 23.13
N GLN A 84 -28.91 -28.48 23.83
CA GLN A 84 -30.22 -29.16 24.01
C GLN A 84 -31.04 -28.64 25.21
N ILE A 85 -30.65 -27.55 25.85
CA ILE A 85 -31.39 -26.97 26.98
C ILE A 85 -32.83 -26.59 26.58
N PRO A 86 -33.86 -26.76 27.42
CA PRO A 86 -35.20 -26.23 27.12
C PRO A 86 -35.17 -24.71 26.92
N VAL A 87 -35.97 -24.20 25.96
CA VAL A 87 -35.97 -22.78 25.57
C VAL A 87 -36.26 -21.88 26.77
N ASP A 88 -37.31 -22.17 27.52
CA ASP A 88 -37.72 -21.36 28.65
C ASP A 88 -36.65 -21.32 29.75
N VAL A 89 -35.95 -22.44 29.98
CA VAL A 89 -34.86 -22.50 30.94
C VAL A 89 -33.66 -21.66 30.48
N LEU A 90 -33.33 -21.68 29.18
CA LEU A 90 -32.28 -20.83 28.63
C LEU A 90 -32.62 -19.35 28.82
N PHE A 91 -33.82 -18.92 28.40
CA PHE A 91 -34.19 -17.51 28.47
C PHE A 91 -34.45 -17.04 29.91
N ASN A 92 -34.86 -17.90 30.83
CA ASN A 92 -34.86 -17.56 32.27
C ASN A 92 -33.44 -17.30 32.78
N ARG A 93 -32.44 -18.08 32.34
CA ARG A 93 -31.03 -17.83 32.69
C ARG A 93 -30.49 -16.56 32.03
N VAL A 94 -30.89 -16.29 30.79
CA VAL A 94 -30.55 -15.03 30.10
C VAL A 94 -31.12 -13.85 30.89
N ALA A 95 -32.39 -13.91 31.27
CA ALA A 95 -33.06 -12.87 32.05
C ALA A 95 -32.29 -12.56 33.35
N VAL A 96 -31.86 -13.58 34.10
CA VAL A 96 -31.04 -13.40 35.31
C VAL A 96 -29.71 -12.68 35.05
N GLY A 97 -29.15 -12.79 33.84
CA GLY A 97 -27.95 -12.08 33.41
C GLY A 97 -28.19 -10.65 32.89
N ARG A 98 -29.45 -10.19 32.81
CA ARG A 98 -29.83 -8.86 32.33
C ARG A 98 -30.11 -7.88 33.48
N PRO A 99 -30.01 -6.57 33.24
CA PRO A 99 -30.53 -5.56 34.16
C PRO A 99 -32.01 -5.85 34.48
N ASP A 100 -32.37 -5.70 35.75
CA ASP A 100 -33.73 -5.90 36.28
C ASP A 100 -34.32 -7.31 36.12
N ASN A 101 -33.51 -8.29 35.73
CA ASN A 101 -33.93 -9.64 35.41
C ASN A 101 -34.98 -9.72 34.28
N VAL A 102 -34.95 -8.79 33.33
CA VAL A 102 -35.92 -8.71 32.22
C VAL A 102 -35.24 -8.98 30.89
N LEU A 103 -35.91 -9.74 30.01
CA LEU A 103 -35.44 -9.99 28.65
C LEU A 103 -35.44 -8.70 27.84
N THR A 104 -34.38 -8.49 27.04
CA THR A 104 -34.38 -7.39 26.07
C THR A 104 -35.30 -7.72 24.89
N LYS A 105 -35.71 -6.70 24.12
CA LYS A 105 -36.50 -6.91 22.88
C LYS A 105 -35.84 -7.88 21.91
N GLN A 106 -34.51 -7.87 21.85
CA GLN A 106 -33.75 -8.79 21.03
C GLN A 106 -33.79 -10.22 21.58
N ASP A 107 -33.69 -10.39 22.90
CA ASP A 107 -33.81 -11.69 23.54
C ASP A 107 -35.23 -12.28 23.34
N GLU A 108 -36.28 -11.45 23.41
CA GLU A 108 -37.66 -11.88 23.12
C GLU A 108 -37.84 -12.32 21.67
N ALA A 109 -37.28 -11.56 20.72
CA ALA A 109 -37.29 -11.93 19.30
C ALA A 109 -36.55 -13.26 19.06
N LEU A 110 -35.40 -13.46 19.70
CA LEU A 110 -34.65 -14.72 19.64
C LEU A 110 -35.41 -15.88 20.26
N ARG A 111 -36.09 -15.65 21.40
CA ARG A 111 -36.91 -16.67 22.06
C ARG A 111 -37.99 -17.20 21.14
N GLY A 112 -38.66 -16.31 20.41
CA GLY A 112 -39.67 -16.69 19.41
C GLY A 112 -39.11 -17.53 18.25
N ARG A 113 -37.80 -17.46 17.99
CA ARG A 113 -37.13 -18.17 16.89
C ARG A 113 -36.54 -19.52 17.30
N PHE A 114 -36.28 -19.74 18.59
CA PHE A 114 -35.66 -20.98 19.13
C PHE A 114 -36.64 -22.17 19.23
N VAL A 115 -37.44 -22.42 18.20
CA VAL A 115 -38.52 -23.43 18.23
C VAL A 115 -38.00 -24.87 18.18
N ASN A 116 -36.93 -25.11 17.43
CA ASN A 116 -36.36 -26.44 17.20
C ASN A 116 -34.83 -26.43 17.30
N LEU A 117 -34.19 -27.61 17.31
CA LEU A 117 -32.73 -27.71 17.33
C LEU A 117 -32.10 -27.00 16.11
N GLU A 118 -32.75 -27.09 14.95
CA GLU A 118 -32.29 -26.50 13.70
C GLU A 118 -32.07 -24.99 13.79
N SER A 119 -33.04 -24.25 14.34
CA SER A 119 -32.94 -22.81 14.59
C SER A 119 -31.74 -22.44 15.47
N ARG A 120 -31.38 -23.30 16.43
CA ARG A 120 -30.22 -23.10 17.31
C ARG A 120 -28.91 -23.41 16.60
N LEU A 121 -28.89 -24.32 15.63
CA LEU A 121 -27.71 -24.55 14.82
C LEU A 121 -27.48 -23.39 13.84
N LEU A 122 -28.55 -22.87 13.25
CA LEU A 122 -28.51 -21.68 12.38
C LEU A 122 -28.09 -20.43 13.15
N TYR A 123 -28.47 -20.30 14.43
CA TYR A 123 -27.92 -19.30 15.35
C TYR A 123 -26.40 -19.36 15.45
N LEU A 124 -25.80 -20.56 15.54
CA LEU A 124 -24.35 -20.72 15.64
C LEU A 124 -23.62 -20.37 14.34
N GLN A 125 -24.31 -20.46 13.19
CA GLN A 125 -23.74 -20.12 11.88
C GLN A 125 -23.88 -18.63 11.53
N PHE A 126 -25.09 -18.07 11.68
CA PHE A 126 -25.43 -16.72 11.21
C PHE A 126 -25.50 -15.67 12.32
N GLY A 127 -25.54 -16.09 13.58
CA GLY A 127 -25.49 -15.21 14.74
C GLY A 127 -26.86 -14.69 15.21
N PRO A 128 -26.88 -13.92 16.31
CA PRO A 128 -28.10 -13.46 16.98
C PRO A 128 -28.92 -12.47 16.14
N GLU A 129 -28.28 -11.53 15.46
CA GLU A 129 -28.98 -10.46 14.74
C GLU A 129 -29.78 -10.99 13.55
N VAL A 130 -29.16 -11.83 12.73
CA VAL A 130 -29.80 -12.46 11.55
C VAL A 130 -31.00 -13.29 11.96
N LEU A 131 -30.84 -14.10 13.01
CA LEU A 131 -31.92 -14.98 13.46
C LEU A 131 -33.07 -14.20 14.10
N ALA A 132 -32.79 -13.16 14.88
CA ALA A 132 -33.80 -12.34 15.55
C ALA A 132 -34.62 -11.51 14.55
N ASN A 133 -33.94 -10.87 13.59
CA ASN A 133 -34.52 -9.78 12.80
C ASN A 133 -34.98 -10.19 11.40
N CYS A 134 -34.63 -11.38 10.91
CA CYS A 134 -35.05 -11.78 9.56
C CYS A 134 -36.57 -12.05 9.52
N PRO A 135 -37.36 -11.32 8.70
CA PRO A 135 -38.81 -11.46 8.68
C PRO A 135 -39.28 -12.69 7.89
N PHE A 136 -38.56 -13.08 6.84
CA PHE A 136 -38.96 -14.16 5.92
C PHE A 136 -38.19 -15.48 6.11
N CYS A 137 -37.21 -15.52 7.03
CA CYS A 137 -36.39 -16.70 7.21
C CYS A 137 -37.11 -17.79 8.02
N THR A 138 -36.96 -19.04 7.58
CA THR A 138 -37.54 -20.23 8.23
C THR A 138 -36.46 -21.30 8.42
N SER A 139 -36.55 -22.09 9.50
CA SER A 139 -35.58 -23.17 9.75
C SER A 139 -35.64 -24.29 8.71
N GLU A 140 -36.75 -24.42 7.98
CA GLU A 140 -36.93 -25.42 6.92
C GLU A 140 -36.14 -25.06 5.66
N GLU A 141 -35.88 -23.76 5.43
CA GLU A 141 -35.09 -23.28 4.31
C GLU A 141 -33.87 -22.46 4.80
N PRO A 142 -32.78 -23.13 5.24
CA PRO A 142 -31.57 -22.50 5.78
C PRO A 142 -30.93 -21.43 4.88
N LYS A 143 -31.11 -21.53 3.56
CA LYS A 143 -30.54 -20.56 2.59
C LYS A 143 -31.14 -19.17 2.75
N THR A 144 -32.37 -19.05 3.23
CA THR A 144 -33.02 -17.74 3.47
C THR A 144 -32.22 -16.90 4.46
N PHE A 145 -31.67 -17.52 5.51
CA PHE A 145 -30.79 -16.87 6.48
C PHE A 145 -29.47 -16.41 5.85
N PHE A 146 -28.88 -17.22 4.97
CA PHE A 146 -27.67 -16.84 4.24
C PHE A 146 -27.89 -15.59 3.40
N TYR A 147 -28.98 -15.55 2.61
CA TYR A 147 -29.29 -14.39 1.77
C TYR A 147 -29.54 -13.12 2.60
N TYR A 148 -30.22 -13.25 3.74
CA TYR A 148 -30.42 -12.14 4.66
C TYR A 148 -29.10 -11.67 5.32
N ALA A 149 -28.17 -12.60 5.60
CA ALA A 149 -26.87 -12.29 6.20
C ALA A 149 -25.87 -11.65 5.22
N LEU A 150 -26.07 -11.79 3.90
CA LEU A 150 -25.13 -11.33 2.88
C LEU A 150 -24.73 -9.84 3.01
N PRO A 151 -25.66 -8.88 3.23
CA PRO A 151 -25.28 -7.48 3.38
C PRO A 151 -24.34 -7.26 4.57
N GLN A 152 -24.64 -7.87 5.72
CA GLN A 152 -23.80 -7.78 6.93
C GLN A 152 -22.43 -8.45 6.71
N LEU A 153 -22.40 -9.57 5.98
CA LEU A 153 -21.19 -10.29 5.61
C LEU A 153 -20.29 -9.48 4.66
N LEU A 154 -20.88 -8.84 3.65
CA LEU A 154 -20.19 -8.08 2.61
C LEU A 154 -19.73 -6.70 3.07
N TRP A 155 -20.45 -6.07 4.00
CA TRP A 155 -20.18 -4.71 4.46
C TRP A 155 -18.70 -4.43 4.80
N PRO A 156 -18.00 -5.24 5.64
CA PRO A 156 -16.59 -4.99 5.94
C PRO A 156 -15.70 -5.09 4.70
N HIS A 157 -16.00 -6.00 3.76
CA HIS A 157 -15.23 -6.14 2.51
C HIS A 157 -15.44 -4.96 1.57
N ILE A 158 -16.67 -4.47 1.45
CA ILE A 158 -17.00 -3.30 0.64
C ILE A 158 -16.31 -2.06 1.22
N ALA A 159 -16.40 -1.84 2.53
CA ALA A 159 -15.72 -0.74 3.20
C ALA A 159 -14.19 -0.80 2.98
N ASN A 160 -13.61 -2.00 3.08
CA ASN A 160 -12.19 -2.19 2.81
C ASN A 160 -11.83 -1.92 1.35
N LEU A 161 -12.65 -2.39 0.41
CA LEU A 161 -12.44 -2.17 -1.02
C LEU A 161 -12.44 -0.68 -1.37
N PHE A 162 -13.33 0.11 -0.77
CA PHE A 162 -13.33 1.56 -0.91
C PHE A 162 -12.02 2.18 -0.39
N ALA A 163 -11.55 1.75 0.79
CA ALA A 163 -10.28 2.22 1.33
C ALA A 163 -9.09 1.86 0.44
N ILE A 164 -9.03 0.63 -0.08
CA ILE A 164 -7.99 0.18 -1.02
C ILE A 164 -8.04 1.02 -2.29
N ALA A 165 -9.23 1.24 -2.86
CA ALA A 165 -9.40 2.03 -4.08
C ALA A 165 -8.92 3.47 -3.88
N PHE A 166 -9.17 4.05 -2.70
CA PHE A 166 -8.69 5.38 -2.33
C PHE A 166 -7.16 5.41 -2.17
N VAL A 167 -6.60 4.50 -1.37
CA VAL A 167 -5.16 4.45 -1.05
C VAL A 167 -4.30 4.10 -2.28
N THR A 168 -4.82 3.31 -3.21
CA THR A 168 -4.11 2.95 -4.44
C THR A 168 -4.45 3.87 -5.62
N SER A 169 -5.20 4.94 -5.39
CA SER A 169 -5.55 5.90 -6.44
C SER A 169 -4.33 6.71 -6.90
N PRO A 170 -4.10 6.84 -8.22
CA PRO A 170 -2.99 7.64 -8.75
C PRO A 170 -3.07 9.11 -8.34
N THR A 171 -4.27 9.65 -8.14
CA THR A 171 -4.48 11.04 -7.69
C THR A 171 -3.95 11.29 -6.28
N PHE A 172 -3.96 10.26 -5.43
CA PHE A 172 -3.62 10.38 -4.02
C PHE A 172 -2.18 9.95 -3.74
N THR A 173 -1.82 8.72 -4.12
CA THR A 173 -0.50 8.12 -3.81
C THR A 173 0.44 8.08 -5.01
N GLY A 174 0.02 8.59 -6.17
CA GLY A 174 0.81 8.57 -7.39
C GLY A 174 1.15 7.15 -7.85
N ARG A 175 2.31 7.00 -8.47
CA ARG A 175 2.79 5.69 -8.97
C ARG A 175 3.02 4.68 -7.86
N ALA A 176 3.46 5.16 -6.69
CA ALA A 176 3.77 4.32 -5.55
C ALA A 176 2.58 3.45 -5.13
N GLY A 177 1.34 3.97 -5.21
CA GLY A 177 0.13 3.21 -4.94
C GLY A 177 -0.56 2.64 -6.18
N SER A 178 -0.52 3.32 -7.35
CA SER A 178 -1.24 2.85 -8.54
C SER A 178 -0.77 1.49 -9.04
N GLN A 179 0.52 1.18 -8.91
CA GLN A 179 1.08 -0.12 -9.29
C GLN A 179 0.50 -1.30 -8.50
N TRP A 180 -0.02 -1.04 -7.29
CA TRP A 180 -0.59 -2.06 -6.42
C TRP A 180 -2.09 -2.23 -6.61
N ARG A 181 -2.78 -1.25 -7.22
CA ARG A 181 -4.24 -1.25 -7.40
C ARG A 181 -4.80 -2.55 -7.98
N PRO A 182 -4.38 -3.06 -9.16
CA PRO A 182 -4.97 -4.28 -9.72
C PRO A 182 -4.72 -5.50 -8.83
N LYS A 183 -3.53 -5.61 -8.24
CA LYS A 183 -3.15 -6.72 -7.35
C LYS A 183 -3.97 -6.69 -6.05
N ALA A 184 -4.10 -5.51 -5.45
CA ALA A 184 -4.85 -5.30 -4.22
C ALA A 184 -6.35 -5.53 -4.43
N THR A 185 -6.93 -5.04 -5.53
CA THR A 185 -8.33 -5.28 -5.89
C THR A 185 -8.60 -6.77 -6.11
N MET A 186 -7.73 -7.46 -6.87
CA MET A 186 -7.87 -8.90 -7.10
C MET A 186 -7.79 -9.68 -5.78
N ALA A 187 -6.82 -9.37 -4.93
CA ALA A 187 -6.68 -9.99 -3.62
C ALA A 187 -7.92 -9.74 -2.74
N ALA A 188 -8.44 -8.51 -2.68
CA ALA A 188 -9.65 -8.17 -1.94
C ALA A 188 -10.88 -8.96 -2.43
N MET A 189 -11.05 -9.09 -3.75
CA MET A 189 -12.11 -9.92 -4.33
C MET A 189 -11.96 -11.39 -3.95
N THR A 190 -10.74 -11.94 -3.98
CA THR A 190 -10.49 -13.33 -3.57
C THR A 190 -10.78 -13.56 -2.08
N ILE A 191 -10.38 -12.64 -1.21
CA ILE A 191 -10.67 -12.71 0.24
C ILE A 191 -12.18 -12.70 0.47
N THR A 192 -12.90 -11.80 -0.22
CA THR A 192 -14.36 -11.70 -0.14
C THR A 192 -15.03 -13.00 -0.60
N ALA A 193 -14.63 -13.54 -1.75
CA ALA A 193 -15.19 -14.77 -2.29
C ALA A 193 -14.94 -15.97 -1.37
N LEU A 194 -13.74 -16.07 -0.78
CA LEU A 194 -13.40 -17.13 0.17
C LEU A 194 -14.24 -17.04 1.45
N ASP A 195 -14.42 -15.84 2.02
CA ASP A 195 -15.24 -15.65 3.23
C ASP A 195 -16.70 -16.05 2.98
N ILE A 196 -17.29 -15.62 1.85
CA ILE A 196 -18.64 -16.03 1.43
C ILE A 196 -18.72 -17.55 1.27
N TYR A 197 -17.73 -18.14 0.59
CA TYR A 197 -17.67 -19.58 0.38
C TYR A 197 -17.61 -20.34 1.72
N PHE A 198 -16.77 -19.91 2.66
CA PHE A 198 -16.67 -20.57 3.97
C PHE A 198 -17.96 -20.46 4.78
N VAL A 199 -18.63 -19.30 4.78
CA VAL A 199 -19.92 -19.14 5.48
C VAL A 199 -21.01 -20.01 4.85
N ASN A 200 -21.09 -20.05 3.51
CA ASN A 200 -22.11 -20.80 2.79
C ASN A 200 -21.89 -22.33 2.84
N SER A 201 -20.63 -22.79 2.80
CA SER A 201 -20.28 -24.22 2.79
C SER A 201 -20.12 -24.82 4.19
N TYR A 202 -20.31 -24.04 5.25
CA TYR A 202 -20.17 -24.51 6.62
C TYR A 202 -21.25 -25.55 6.97
N ASN A 203 -20.80 -26.74 7.39
CA ASN A 203 -21.66 -27.81 7.89
C ASN A 203 -22.06 -27.53 9.34
N TYR A 204 -23.13 -26.75 9.51
CA TYR A 204 -23.67 -26.42 10.84
C TYR A 204 -24.34 -27.61 11.53
N GLN A 205 -24.80 -28.62 10.78
CA GLN A 205 -25.41 -29.81 11.35
C GLN A 205 -24.43 -30.67 12.16
N ALA A 206 -23.12 -30.49 11.97
CA ALA A 206 -22.10 -31.15 12.78
C ALA A 206 -22.29 -30.90 14.29
N ASN A 207 -22.75 -29.69 14.67
CA ASN A 207 -23.01 -29.33 16.07
C ASN A 207 -24.22 -30.05 16.68
N ALA A 208 -25.09 -30.68 15.89
CA ALA A 208 -26.25 -31.42 16.41
C ALA A 208 -25.84 -32.60 17.31
N ARG A 209 -24.62 -33.14 17.10
CA ARG A 209 -24.07 -34.28 17.84
C ARG A 209 -23.32 -33.87 19.11
N ALA A 210 -23.07 -32.58 19.32
CA ALA A 210 -22.32 -32.10 20.48
C ALA A 210 -23.13 -32.28 21.76
N LEU A 211 -22.60 -33.05 22.72
CA LEU A 211 -23.27 -33.31 24.00
C LEU A 211 -22.81 -32.33 25.09
N ARG A 212 -21.62 -31.77 24.92
CA ARG A 212 -21.01 -30.81 25.85
C ARG A 212 -20.85 -29.45 25.21
N LEU A 213 -20.89 -28.40 26.02
CA LEU A 213 -20.69 -27.02 25.54
C LEU A 213 -19.30 -26.82 24.89
N SER A 214 -18.28 -27.50 25.41
CA SER A 214 -16.91 -27.45 24.89
C SER A 214 -16.74 -28.10 23.51
N GLU A 215 -17.69 -28.94 23.09
CA GLU A 215 -17.68 -29.63 21.79
C GLU A 215 -18.40 -28.82 20.71
N VAL A 216 -19.10 -27.75 21.07
CA VAL A 216 -19.85 -26.91 20.14
C VAL A 216 -18.90 -25.95 19.42
N ASP A 217 -18.94 -25.99 18.08
CA ASP A 217 -18.22 -25.03 17.23
C ASP A 217 -19.04 -23.74 17.08
N PHE A 218 -18.57 -22.66 17.71
CA PHE A 218 -19.19 -21.32 17.66
C PHE A 218 -18.77 -20.55 16.41
N PHE A 219 -19.12 -21.11 15.24
CA PHE A 219 -18.64 -20.66 13.94
C PHE A 219 -18.84 -19.18 13.66
N TYR A 220 -20.02 -18.61 13.95
CA TYR A 220 -20.29 -17.19 13.69
C TYR A 220 -19.23 -16.27 14.32
N TRP A 221 -18.86 -16.54 15.58
CA TRP A 221 -17.88 -15.74 16.31
C TRP A 221 -16.47 -15.97 15.80
N THR A 222 -16.09 -17.23 15.55
CA THR A 222 -14.75 -17.55 15.04
C THR A 222 -14.54 -17.03 13.62
N ALA A 223 -15.54 -17.17 12.73
CA ALA A 223 -15.54 -16.63 11.37
C ALA A 223 -15.48 -15.10 11.37
N ARG A 224 -16.22 -14.43 12.27
CA ARG A 224 -16.15 -12.97 12.42
C ARG A 224 -14.74 -12.51 12.79
N VAL A 225 -14.09 -13.16 13.76
CA VAL A 225 -12.71 -12.82 14.14
C VAL A 225 -11.75 -13.09 12.98
N ALA A 226 -11.84 -14.26 12.33
CA ALA A 226 -11.00 -14.63 11.20
C ALA A 226 -11.11 -13.62 10.05
N ARG A 227 -12.33 -13.18 9.72
CA ARG A 227 -12.59 -12.14 8.71
C ARG A 227 -11.87 -10.83 9.03
N LEU A 228 -12.08 -10.30 10.23
CA LEU A 228 -11.50 -9.02 10.65
C LEU A 228 -9.97 -9.08 10.72
N VAL A 229 -9.40 -10.18 11.22
CA VAL A 229 -7.95 -10.39 11.24
C VAL A 229 -7.38 -10.51 9.83
N THR A 230 -8.08 -11.20 8.93
CA THR A 230 -7.65 -11.34 7.53
C THR A 230 -7.62 -9.98 6.82
N LEU A 231 -8.65 -9.15 7.01
CA LEU A 231 -8.70 -7.79 6.46
C LEU A 231 -7.58 -6.92 7.05
N ALA A 232 -7.37 -6.97 8.37
CA ALA A 232 -6.29 -6.24 9.03
C ALA A 232 -4.90 -6.67 8.53
N ALA A 233 -4.67 -7.97 8.36
CA ALA A 233 -3.41 -8.49 7.83
C ALA A 233 -3.17 -8.07 6.38
N PHE A 234 -4.23 -8.08 5.56
CA PHE A 234 -4.19 -7.61 4.18
C PHE A 234 -3.84 -6.12 4.11
N ASP A 235 -4.50 -5.28 4.91
CA ASP A 235 -4.22 -3.84 4.96
C ASP A 235 -2.81 -3.54 5.48
N ALA A 236 -2.32 -4.31 6.46
CA ALA A 236 -0.96 -4.18 6.97
C ALA A 236 0.07 -4.52 5.88
N ALA A 237 -0.16 -5.58 5.10
CA ALA A 237 0.69 -5.95 3.98
C ALA A 237 0.68 -4.88 2.89
N LEU A 238 -0.50 -4.34 2.53
CA LEU A 238 -0.62 -3.27 1.55
C LEU A 238 0.07 -1.98 2.03
N GLY A 239 -0.12 -1.60 3.29
CA GLY A 239 0.54 -0.44 3.89
C GLY A 239 2.06 -0.57 3.90
N TRP A 240 2.56 -1.77 4.19
CA TRP A 240 4.00 -2.06 4.11
C TRP A 240 4.55 -1.92 2.68
N LEU A 241 3.86 -2.49 1.69
CA LEU A 241 4.24 -2.38 0.29
C LEU A 241 4.22 -0.94 -0.21
N LEU A 242 3.20 -0.16 0.19
CA LEU A 242 3.08 1.25 -0.14
C LEU A 242 4.20 2.09 0.50
N TYR A 243 4.56 1.80 1.74
CA TYR A 243 5.68 2.45 2.41
C TYR A 243 7.01 2.18 1.69
N LEU A 244 7.26 0.93 1.30
CA LEU A 244 8.46 0.54 0.58
C LEU A 244 8.55 1.19 -0.80
N SER A 245 7.44 1.24 -1.56
CA SER A 245 7.40 1.87 -2.88
C SER A 245 7.53 3.40 -2.80
N ALA A 246 6.87 4.04 -1.83
CA ALA A 246 6.87 5.49 -1.71
C ALA A 246 8.19 6.08 -1.18
N THR A 247 9.00 5.28 -0.47
CA THR A 247 10.30 5.72 0.07
C THR A 247 11.49 5.31 -0.81
N ASN A 248 11.22 4.78 -2.01
CA ASN A 248 12.23 4.23 -2.93
C ASN A 248 13.11 3.13 -2.34
N ARG A 249 12.63 2.42 -1.31
CA ARG A 249 13.37 1.32 -0.67
C ARG A 249 13.26 0.02 -1.45
N ALA A 250 12.12 -0.22 -2.10
CA ALA A 250 11.86 -1.34 -2.98
C ALA A 250 10.71 -1.00 -3.95
N PHE A 251 10.55 -1.75 -5.03
CA PHE A 251 9.44 -1.59 -6.00
C PHE A 251 9.38 -0.18 -6.64
N VAL A 252 10.55 0.40 -6.95
CA VAL A 252 10.66 1.68 -7.65
C VAL A 252 10.26 1.49 -9.10
N GLU A 253 9.15 2.12 -9.48
CA GLU A 253 8.67 2.16 -10.85
C GLU A 253 9.28 3.37 -11.58
N PRO A 254 10.07 3.15 -12.65
CA PRO A 254 10.72 4.23 -13.37
C PRO A 254 9.69 5.07 -14.14
N PRO A 255 9.98 6.36 -14.41
CA PRO A 255 9.21 7.10 -15.39
C PRO A 255 9.25 6.39 -16.74
N SER A 256 8.12 6.43 -17.45
CA SER A 256 7.99 5.78 -18.74
C SER A 256 9.00 6.38 -19.75
N PRO A 257 9.42 5.65 -20.80
CA PRO A 257 10.32 6.20 -21.81
C PRO A 257 9.80 7.51 -22.41
N VAL A 258 8.49 7.60 -22.64
CA VAL A 258 7.82 8.81 -23.14
C VAL A 258 7.95 9.97 -22.14
N GLU A 259 7.70 9.74 -20.86
CA GLU A 259 7.85 10.77 -19.83
C GLU A 259 9.32 11.20 -19.67
N ARG A 260 10.26 10.29 -19.86
CA ARG A 260 11.70 10.63 -19.85
C ARG A 260 12.03 11.54 -21.02
N ILE A 261 11.57 11.20 -22.23
CA ILE A 261 11.74 12.02 -23.44
C ILE A 261 11.08 13.38 -23.27
N GLU A 262 9.88 13.43 -22.69
CA GLU A 262 9.18 14.68 -22.42
C GLU A 262 9.94 15.54 -21.40
N ALA A 263 10.45 14.94 -20.33
CA ALA A 263 11.23 15.64 -19.31
C ALA A 263 12.55 16.19 -19.89
N THR A 264 13.28 15.40 -20.69
CA THR A 264 14.51 15.86 -21.35
C THR A 264 14.21 16.91 -22.41
N SER A 265 13.15 16.77 -23.19
CA SER A 265 12.70 17.77 -24.16
C SER A 265 12.34 19.10 -23.48
N ARG A 266 11.59 19.06 -22.38
CA ARG A 266 11.30 20.27 -21.58
C ARG A 266 12.58 20.92 -21.03
N ALA A 267 13.51 20.12 -20.51
CA ALA A 267 14.80 20.62 -20.03
C ALA A 267 15.61 21.28 -21.18
N LEU A 268 15.64 20.64 -22.35
CA LEU A 268 16.31 21.16 -23.54
C LEU A 268 15.68 22.46 -24.04
N LEU A 269 14.35 22.57 -24.03
CA LEU A 269 13.63 23.81 -24.36
C LEU A 269 13.99 24.95 -23.41
N ILE A 270 14.10 24.67 -22.10
CA ILE A 270 14.56 25.66 -21.12
C ILE A 270 15.99 26.10 -21.44
N VAL A 271 16.91 25.17 -21.71
CA VAL A 271 18.29 25.50 -22.07
C VAL A 271 18.36 26.31 -23.38
N LYS A 272 17.62 25.91 -24.41
CA LYS A 272 17.52 26.64 -25.69
C LYS A 272 17.01 28.06 -25.47
N SER A 273 15.98 28.26 -24.65
CA SER A 273 15.45 29.59 -24.36
C SER A 273 16.49 30.49 -23.68
N LYS A 274 17.27 29.94 -22.74
CA LYS A 274 18.37 30.65 -22.08
C LYS A 274 19.50 30.98 -23.04
N LEU A 275 19.90 30.05 -23.91
CA LEU A 275 20.92 30.29 -24.94
C LEU A 275 20.48 31.36 -25.94
N SER A 276 19.22 31.33 -26.38
CA SER A 276 18.66 32.37 -27.24
C SER A 276 18.68 33.74 -26.57
N ALA A 277 18.26 33.82 -25.30
CA ALA A 277 18.31 35.05 -24.52
C ALA A 277 19.75 35.57 -24.35
N LEU A 278 20.71 34.69 -24.03
CA LEU A 278 22.14 35.03 -23.97
C LEU A 278 22.66 35.54 -25.33
N GLY A 279 22.25 34.91 -26.42
CA GLY A 279 22.57 35.35 -27.78
C GLY A 279 22.04 36.75 -28.07
N ILE A 280 20.81 37.06 -27.67
CA ILE A 280 20.21 38.40 -27.81
C ILE A 280 20.99 39.42 -26.97
N VAL A 281 21.26 39.12 -25.70
CA VAL A 281 22.01 40.01 -24.80
C VAL A 281 23.41 40.29 -25.36
N LYS A 282 24.14 39.26 -25.78
CA LYS A 282 25.48 39.41 -26.37
C LYS A 282 25.44 40.23 -27.66
N ASN A 283 24.50 39.96 -28.56
CA ASN A 283 24.36 40.74 -29.78
C ASN A 283 23.99 42.19 -29.50
N THR A 284 23.12 42.44 -28.52
CA THR A 284 22.72 43.80 -28.12
C THR A 284 23.90 44.56 -27.53
N ALA A 285 24.64 43.93 -26.62
CA ALA A 285 25.83 44.50 -26.00
C ALA A 285 26.95 44.78 -27.02
N LEU A 286 27.09 43.97 -28.06
CA LEU A 286 28.08 44.21 -29.12
C LEU A 286 27.64 45.29 -30.11
N ARG A 287 26.34 45.46 -30.34
CA ARG A 287 25.82 46.46 -31.28
C ARG A 287 25.75 47.86 -30.68
N ASP A 288 25.46 47.99 -29.39
CA ASP A 288 25.42 49.26 -28.69
C ASP A 288 26.83 49.72 -28.23
N GLU A 289 27.22 50.94 -28.55
CA GLU A 289 28.57 51.46 -28.27
C GLU A 289 28.86 51.59 -26.77
N ASP A 290 27.89 52.07 -25.97
CA ASP A 290 28.05 52.25 -24.53
C ASP A 290 28.16 50.89 -23.84
N LEU A 291 27.26 49.95 -24.15
CA LEU A 291 27.31 48.59 -23.59
C LEU A 291 28.57 47.84 -24.00
N ARG A 292 29.03 48.00 -25.24
CA ARG A 292 30.27 47.37 -25.72
C ARG A 292 31.48 47.90 -24.95
N SER A 293 31.56 49.22 -24.77
CA SER A 293 32.67 49.85 -24.05
C SER A 293 32.73 49.38 -22.58
N ARG A 294 31.57 49.30 -21.91
CA ARG A 294 31.46 48.80 -20.53
C ARG A 294 31.80 47.32 -20.42
N SER A 295 31.33 46.50 -21.35
CA SER A 295 31.68 45.08 -21.41
C SER A 295 33.19 44.90 -21.59
N HIS A 296 33.82 45.63 -22.51
CA HIS A 296 35.26 45.58 -22.73
C HIS A 296 36.05 46.09 -21.50
N ALA A 297 35.61 47.18 -20.89
CA ALA A 297 36.21 47.71 -19.66
C ALA A 297 36.13 46.70 -18.51
N TYR A 298 34.99 46.04 -18.33
CA TYR A 298 34.83 44.98 -17.33
C TYR A 298 35.78 43.81 -17.59
N TRP A 299 35.79 43.25 -18.80
CA TRP A 299 36.64 42.09 -19.10
C TRP A 299 38.14 42.42 -19.07
N SER A 300 38.54 43.60 -19.54
CA SER A 300 39.94 44.05 -19.44
C SER A 300 40.36 44.28 -17.98
N HIS A 301 39.46 44.81 -17.14
CA HIS A 301 39.70 44.94 -15.71
C HIS A 301 39.85 43.57 -15.03
N GLU A 302 38.96 42.62 -15.34
CA GLU A 302 39.00 41.25 -14.78
C GLU A 302 40.28 40.51 -15.18
N VAL A 303 40.69 40.59 -16.45
CA VAL A 303 41.95 39.99 -16.93
C VAL A 303 43.16 40.60 -16.22
N ARG A 304 43.16 41.93 -16.03
CA ARG A 304 44.23 42.60 -15.30
C ARG A 304 44.25 42.17 -13.83
N LEU A 305 43.09 42.16 -13.17
CA LEU A 305 42.95 41.73 -11.78
C LEU A 305 43.41 40.29 -11.59
N MET A 306 43.00 39.37 -12.47
CA MET A 306 43.46 37.98 -12.42
C MET A 306 44.94 37.84 -12.72
N GLY A 307 45.49 38.67 -13.61
CA GLY A 307 46.94 38.76 -13.82
C GLY A 307 47.67 39.16 -12.54
N GLU A 308 47.24 40.24 -11.89
CA GLU A 308 47.80 40.73 -10.62
C GLU A 308 47.69 39.68 -9.51
N VAL A 309 46.54 39.01 -9.37
CA VAL A 309 46.34 37.91 -8.40
C VAL A 309 47.24 36.72 -8.71
N MET A 310 47.48 36.40 -9.98
CA MET A 310 48.40 35.34 -10.40
C MET A 310 49.88 35.73 -10.30
N GLU A 311 50.21 36.98 -9.98
CA GLU A 311 51.58 37.41 -9.66
C GLU A 311 51.88 37.30 -8.15
N GLU A 312 50.85 37.14 -7.30
CA GLU A 312 51.02 36.92 -5.87
C GLU A 312 51.67 35.56 -5.58
N ARG A 313 52.79 35.58 -4.85
CA ARG A 313 53.60 34.39 -4.59
C ARG A 313 52.81 33.26 -3.92
N GLU A 314 51.91 33.60 -3.01
CA GLU A 314 51.06 32.65 -2.29
C GLU A 314 50.07 31.94 -3.24
N VAL A 315 49.51 32.67 -4.22
CA VAL A 315 48.59 32.12 -5.22
C VAL A 315 49.35 31.24 -6.22
N VAL A 316 50.53 31.68 -6.68
CA VAL A 316 51.38 30.88 -7.58
C VAL A 316 51.81 29.59 -6.91
N GLU A 317 52.28 29.65 -5.66
CA GLU A 317 52.68 28.47 -4.89
C GLU A 317 51.49 27.53 -4.65
N GLY A 318 50.30 28.07 -4.34
CA GLY A 318 49.07 27.27 -4.16
C GLY A 318 48.53 26.64 -5.45
N VAL A 319 48.57 27.36 -6.57
CA VAL A 319 48.17 26.84 -7.89
C VAL A 319 49.16 25.78 -8.36
N ASN A 320 50.46 25.98 -8.16
CA ASN A 320 51.49 25.02 -8.54
C ASN A 320 51.43 23.75 -7.66
N ASP A 321 51.15 23.88 -6.36
CA ASP A 321 50.85 22.72 -5.49
C ASP A 321 49.60 21.97 -5.96
N ALA A 322 48.53 22.67 -6.32
CA ALA A 322 47.31 22.04 -6.82
C ALA A 322 47.55 21.30 -8.15
N LEU A 323 48.27 21.92 -9.10
CA LEU A 323 48.60 21.33 -10.40
C LEU A 323 49.57 20.15 -10.30
N THR A 324 50.49 20.17 -9.33
CA THR A 324 51.50 19.10 -9.18
C THR A 324 50.98 17.93 -8.34
N ASN A 325 50.24 18.21 -7.27
CA ASN A 325 49.91 17.21 -6.25
C ASN A 325 48.44 16.79 -6.20
N ARG A 326 47.51 17.57 -6.78
CA ARG A 326 46.06 17.34 -6.57
C ARG A 326 45.25 17.22 -7.86
N ILE A 327 45.76 17.70 -8.99
CA ILE A 327 45.02 17.82 -10.25
C ILE A 327 45.81 17.14 -11.38
N ASP A 328 45.24 16.09 -11.97
CA ASP A 328 45.81 15.47 -13.17
C ASP A 328 45.42 16.28 -14.42
N VAL A 329 46.30 17.21 -14.79
CA VAL A 329 46.14 18.08 -15.95
C VAL A 329 46.06 17.29 -17.27
N ALA A 330 46.73 16.13 -17.35
CA ALA A 330 46.73 15.31 -18.56
C ALA A 330 45.36 14.63 -18.77
N THR A 331 44.69 14.25 -17.67
CA THR A 331 43.33 13.71 -17.72
C THR A 331 42.33 14.81 -18.06
N ILE A 332 42.43 15.99 -17.46
CA ILE A 332 41.54 17.13 -17.75
C ILE A 332 41.66 17.56 -19.21
N THR A 333 42.88 17.66 -19.74
CA THR A 333 43.11 18.04 -21.14
C THR A 333 42.49 17.02 -22.10
N ARG A 334 42.61 15.72 -21.79
CA ARG A 334 42.03 14.65 -22.59
C ARG A 334 40.49 14.65 -22.54
N ASP A 335 39.91 14.90 -21.37
CA ASP A 335 38.46 15.01 -21.20
C ASP A 335 37.91 16.25 -21.92
N ALA A 336 38.62 17.37 -21.87
CA ALA A 336 38.27 18.59 -22.59
C ALA A 336 38.33 18.40 -24.11
N GLU A 337 39.36 17.73 -24.61
CA GLU A 337 39.50 17.41 -26.03
C GLU A 337 38.44 16.42 -26.51
N GLY A 338 38.14 15.39 -25.70
CA GLY A 338 37.04 14.47 -25.95
C GLY A 338 35.68 15.17 -25.97
N TYR A 339 35.43 16.09 -25.04
CA TYR A 339 34.22 16.91 -25.03
C TYR A 339 34.11 17.79 -26.28
N ALA A 340 35.17 18.50 -26.64
CA ALA A 340 35.21 19.37 -27.81
C ALA A 340 34.97 18.58 -29.12
N GLN A 341 35.62 17.42 -29.27
CA GLN A 341 35.43 16.54 -30.41
C GLN A 341 33.99 16.02 -30.49
N ASN A 342 33.39 15.60 -29.37
CA ASN A 342 32.01 15.11 -29.34
C ASN A 342 30.99 16.19 -29.70
N VAL A 343 31.17 17.42 -29.20
CA VAL A 343 30.31 18.56 -29.56
C VAL A 343 30.44 18.90 -31.05
N LEU A 344 31.67 18.94 -31.59
CA LEU A 344 31.89 19.22 -33.01
C LEU A 344 31.36 18.09 -33.92
N HIS A 345 31.49 16.82 -33.52
CA HIS A 345 30.95 15.70 -34.29
C HIS A 345 29.42 15.71 -34.32
N SER A 346 28.76 16.07 -33.22
CA SER A 346 27.30 16.17 -33.16
C SER A 346 26.76 17.27 -34.09
N LEU A 347 27.45 18.40 -34.18
CA LEU A 347 27.10 19.50 -35.09
C LEU A 347 27.35 19.15 -36.56
N ARG A 348 28.40 18.36 -36.86
CA ARG A 348 28.72 17.93 -38.23
C ARG A 348 27.78 16.84 -38.76
N GLY A 349 27.21 16.03 -37.87
CA GLY A 349 26.17 15.05 -38.19
C GLY A 349 24.85 15.71 -38.62
N GLU A 350 24.42 16.77 -37.92
CA GLU A 350 23.21 17.53 -38.27
C GLU A 350 23.33 18.25 -39.63
N THR A 351 24.52 18.74 -40.01
CA THR A 351 24.72 19.37 -41.33
C THR A 351 24.74 18.39 -42.50
N ALA A 352 25.10 17.13 -42.27
CA ALA A 352 25.15 16.12 -43.33
C ALA A 352 23.77 15.51 -43.66
N GLU A 353 22.83 15.58 -42.72
CA GLU A 353 21.46 15.09 -42.93
C GLU A 353 20.59 16.13 -43.67
N ASP A 354 20.85 17.42 -43.48
CA ASP A 354 20.13 18.54 -44.15
C ASP A 354 20.56 18.76 -45.62
N ASP A 355 21.73 18.26 -46.04
CA ASP A 355 22.21 18.27 -47.43
C ASP A 355 21.73 17.05 -48.25
N SER A 356 20.85 16.20 -47.69
CA SER A 356 20.35 14.97 -48.31
C SER A 356 18.85 14.96 -48.66
N ILE A 357 18.24 16.15 -48.78
CA ILE A 357 16.88 16.34 -49.35
C ILE A 357 16.95 16.99 -50.74
#